data_AF-A0AAU5KB74-F1
#
_entry.id   AF-A0AAU5KB74-F1
#
_cell.length_a   1.000
_cell.length_b   1.000
_cell.length_c   1.000
_cell.angle_alpha   90.00
_cell.angle_beta   90.00
_cell.angle_gamma   90.00
#
_symmetry.space_group_name_H-M   'P 1'
#
loop_
_entity.id
_entity.type
_entity.pdbx_description
1 polymer ?
#
loop_
_entity_poly.entity_id
_entity_poly.type
_entity_poly.pdbx_seq_one_letter_code
_entity_poly.pdbx_strand_id
1 'polypeptide(L)' 'MAATTRITVTLPTEQVAELKKLMADIPSYVTEAVAREIGHQRLGNELRYHERQHGAFTEEEPAAVHAHAN' A
#
# COMPACT_ATOMS: atom_id res chain seq x y z
N MET A 1 -1.95 1.18 23.70
CA MET A 1 -2.05 0.14 22.65
C MET A 1 -3.13 0.58 21.69
N ALA A 2 -2.90 0.53 20.38
CA ALA A 2 -3.95 0.80 19.41
C ALA A 2 -5.05 -0.28 19.53
N ALA A 3 -6.31 0.08 19.27
CA ALA A 3 -7.39 -0.90 19.22
C ALA A 3 -7.14 -1.88 18.08
N THR A 4 -7.06 -3.17 18.37
CA THR A 4 -6.89 -4.24 17.38
C THR A 4 -8.17 -5.06 17.30
N THR A 5 -8.55 -5.45 16.08
CA THR A 5 -9.72 -6.28 15.83
C THR A 5 -9.25 -7.62 15.27
N ARG A 6 -9.65 -8.73 15.91
CA ARG A 6 -9.35 -10.07 15.40
C ARG A 6 -10.29 -10.40 14.24
N ILE A 7 -9.71 -10.78 13.11
CA ILE A 7 -10.43 -11.29 11.95
C ILE A 7 -9.98 -12.73 11.67
N THR A 8 -10.88 -13.55 11.12
CA THR A 8 -10.58 -14.91 10.67
C THR A 8 -10.76 -14.95 9.16
N VAL A 9 -9.75 -15.44 8.45
CA VAL A 9 -9.74 -15.52 6.98
C VAL A 9 -9.46 -16.96 6.56
N THR A 10 -10.23 -17.46 5.59
CA THR A 10 -10.02 -18.77 4.98
C THR A 10 -9.22 -18.59 3.69
N LEU A 11 -8.14 -19.36 3.54
CA LEU A 11 -7.28 -19.36 2.36
C LEU A 11 -7.14 -20.77 1.80
N PRO A 12 -6.86 -20.93 0.50
CA PRO A 12 -6.56 -22.24 -0.09
C PRO A 12 -5.37 -22.91 0.62
N THR A 13 -5.50 -24.20 0.93
CA THR A 13 -4.49 -24.96 1.69
C THR A 13 -3.11 -24.91 1.03
N GLU A 14 -3.05 -24.98 -0.30
CA GLU A 14 -1.78 -24.91 -1.04
C GLU A 14 -1.08 -23.56 -0.84
N GLN A 15 -1.83 -22.46 -0.85
CA GLN A 15 -1.27 -21.12 -0.61
C GLN A 15 -0.78 -20.98 0.84
N VAL A 16 -1.48 -21.55 1.81
CA VAL A 16 -1.03 -21.58 3.22
C VAL A 16 0.25 -22.41 3.35
N ALA A 17 0.38 -23.51 2.62
CA ALA A 17 1.58 -24.35 2.63
C ALA A 17 2.79 -23.61 2.05
N GLU A 18 2.62 -22.91 0.93
CA GLU A 18 3.69 -22.09 0.33
C GLU A 18 4.06 -20.89 1.21
N LEU A 19 3.08 -20.20 1.80
CA LEU A 19 3.34 -19.10 2.74
C LEU A 19 4.15 -19.57 3.95
N LYS A 20 3.83 -20.75 4.51
CA LYS A 20 4.60 -21.34 5.63
C LYS A 20 6.05 -21.67 5.26
N LYS A 21 6.36 -21.97 4.00
CA LYS A 21 7.74 -22.21 3.54
C LYS A 21 8.55 -20.92 3.45
N LEU A 22 7.91 -19.83 3.03
CA LEU A 22 8.55 -18.53 2.85
C LEU A 22 8.68 -17.76 4.17
N MET A 23 7.74 -17.94 5.10
CA MET A 23 7.70 -17.21 6.36
C MET A 23 6.99 -17.99 7.46
N ALA A 24 7.62 -18.03 8.64
CA ALA A 24 7.08 -18.73 9.80
C ALA A 24 5.93 -17.96 10.48
N ASP A 25 5.86 -16.64 10.32
CA ASP A 25 4.88 -15.77 10.97
C ASP A 25 3.95 -15.08 9.96
N ILE A 26 2.88 -15.80 9.60
CA ILE A 26 1.85 -15.32 8.66
C ILE A 26 1.10 -14.08 9.19
N PRO A 27 0.64 -14.05 10.46
CA PRO A 27 -0.02 -12.86 11.01
C PRO A 27 0.78 -11.56 10.89
N SER A 28 2.08 -11.59 11.18
CA SER A 28 2.93 -10.40 11.05
C SER A 28 3.02 -9.92 9.60
N TYR A 29 3.24 -10.83 8.67
CA TYR A 29 3.24 -10.49 7.24
C TYR A 29 1.90 -9.91 6.78
N VAL A 30 0.77 -10.50 7.19
CA VAL A 30 -0.56 -9.99 6.84
C VAL A 30 -0.77 -8.58 7.40
N THR A 31 -0.30 -8.31 8.62
CA THR A 31 -0.40 -6.99 9.24
C THR A 31 0.38 -5.94 8.46
N GLU A 32 1.61 -6.24 8.07
CA GLU A 32 2.46 -5.35 7.27
C GLU A 32 1.90 -5.16 5.85
N ALA A 33 1.47 -6.24 5.20
CA ALA A 33 0.88 -6.19 3.86
C ALA A 33 -0.40 -5.36 3.85
N VAL A 34 -1.27 -5.51 4.85
CA VAL A 34 -2.49 -4.71 4.99
C VAL A 34 -2.17 -3.24 5.28
N ALA A 35 -1.19 -2.94 6.14
CA ALA A 35 -0.76 -1.56 6.38
C ALA A 35 -0.21 -0.91 5.11
N ARG A 36 0.59 -1.66 4.34
CA ARG A 36 1.13 -1.22 3.06
C ARG A 36 0.04 -1.01 2.02
N GLU A 37 -0.91 -1.92 1.93
CA GLU A 37 -2.06 -1.84 1.00
C GLU A 37 -2.96 -0.65 1.35
N ILE A 38 -3.30 -0.44 2.62
CA ILE A 38 -4.09 0.74 3.05
C ILE A 38 -3.32 2.04 2.76
N GLY A 39 -2.01 2.05 2.98
CA GLY A 39 -1.15 3.18 2.63
C GLY A 39 -1.17 3.49 1.13
N HIS A 40 -0.99 2.46 0.29
CA HIS A 40 -1.04 2.59 -1.16
C HIS A 40 -2.43 2.99 -1.66
N GLN A 41 -3.52 2.44 -1.10
CA GLN A 41 -4.88 2.80 -1.50
C GLN A 41 -5.23 4.24 -1.12
N ARG A 42 -4.74 4.75 0.01
CA ARG A 42 -4.88 6.17 0.35
C ARG A 42 -4.18 7.05 -0.67
N LEU A 43 -2.94 6.72 -1.02
CA LEU A 43 -2.17 7.47 -2.02
C LEU A 43 -2.81 7.37 -3.42
N GLY A 44 -3.24 6.19 -3.84
CA GLY A 44 -3.86 5.95 -5.15
C GLY A 44 -5.30 6.46 -5.28
N ASN A 45 -6.03 6.62 -4.18
CA ASN A 45 -7.34 7.26 -4.18
C ASN A 45 -7.22 8.78 -4.16
N GLU A 46 -6.23 9.34 -3.47
CA GLU A 46 -5.89 10.77 -3.53
C GLU A 46 -5.43 11.17 -4.93
N LEU A 47 -4.53 10.38 -5.55
CA LEU A 47 -4.05 10.63 -6.91
C LEU A 47 -5.19 10.58 -7.94
N ARG A 48 -6.08 9.57 -7.84
CA ARG A 48 -7.27 9.46 -8.72
C ARG A 48 -8.33 10.53 -8.48
N TYR A 49 -8.43 11.08 -7.27
CA TYR A 49 -9.31 12.22 -6.99
C TYR A 49 -8.73 13.52 -7.58
N HIS A 50 -7.41 13.70 -7.47
CA HIS A 50 -6.70 14.83 -8.07
C HIS A 50 -6.74 14.81 -9.61
N GLU A 51 -6.55 13.66 -10.26
CA GLU A 51 -6.67 13.51 -11.72
C GLU A 51 -8.07 13.84 -12.26
N ARG A 52 -9.12 13.57 -11.48
CA ARG A 52 -10.50 13.91 -11.85
C ARG A 52 -10.80 15.40 -11.71
N GLN A 53 -10.18 16.08 -10.75
CA GLN A 53 -10.43 17.49 -10.48
C GLN A 53 -9.51 18.43 -11.27
N HIS A 54 -8.32 17.97 -11.67
CA HIS A 54 -7.29 18.80 -12.31
C HIS A 54 -6.81 18.29 -13.69
N GLY A 55 -7.28 17.13 -14.15
CA GLY A 55 -6.79 16.48 -15.37
C GLY A 55 -5.58 15.58 -15.10
N ALA A 56 -5.20 14.76 -16.10
CA ALA A 56 -4.07 13.83 -16.00
C ALA A 56 -2.77 14.58 -15.64
N PHE A 57 -1.98 14.03 -14.72
CA PHE A 57 -0.63 14.52 -14.47
C PHE A 57 0.22 14.26 -15.72
N THR A 58 0.29 15.25 -16.61
CA THR A 58 1.23 15.27 -17.73
C THR A 58 2.66 15.40 -17.19
N GLU A 59 3.61 14.74 -17.84
CA GLU A 59 5.04 14.67 -17.48
C GLU A 59 5.79 16.02 -17.54
N GLU A 60 5.09 17.16 -17.56
CA GLU A 60 5.70 18.51 -17.68
C GLU A 60 5.94 19.22 -16.34
N GLU A 61 5.63 18.60 -15.19
CA GLU A 61 6.01 19.11 -13.86
C GLU A 61 6.93 18.12 -13.15
N PRO A 62 8.26 18.22 -13.37
CA PRO A 62 9.02 19.03 -12.43
C PRO A 62 10.24 19.72 -13.09
N ALA A 63 10.02 20.82 -13.80
CA ALA A 63 11.12 21.69 -14.25
C ALA A 63 11.49 22.82 -13.27
N ALA A 64 10.89 22.88 -12.07
CA ALA A 64 10.98 24.07 -11.20
C ALA A 64 11.44 23.82 -9.74
N VAL A 65 12.03 22.66 -9.39
CA VAL A 65 12.51 22.39 -8.01
C VAL A 65 14.00 22.04 -7.93
N HIS A 66 14.80 22.45 -8.91
CA HIS A 66 16.27 22.40 -8.82
C HIS A 66 16.92 23.78 -8.98
N ALA A 67 16.25 24.82 -8.50
CA ALA A 67 16.79 26.18 -8.45
C ALA A 67 16.79 26.77 -7.03
N HIS A 68 17.05 25.96 -5.99
CA HIS A 68 17.62 26.48 -4.73
C HIS A 68 18.11 25.38 -3.77
N ALA A 69 19.27 24.76 -4.06
CA ALA A 69 20.07 24.08 -3.03
C ALA A 69 21.52 23.87 -3.52
N ASN A 70 22.36 24.87 -3.20
CA ASN A 70 23.82 24.96 -3.35
C ASN A 70 24.42 25.05 -4.74
#